data_AF-A0A7V5P4B4-F1
#
_entry.id   AF-A0A7V5P4B4-F1
#
_cell.length_a   1.000
_cell.length_b   1.000
_cell.length_c   1.000
_cell.angle_alpha   90.00
_cell.angle_beta   90.00
_cell.angle_gamma   90.00
#
_symmetry.space_group_name_H-M   'P 1'
#
loop_
_entity.id
_entity.type
_entity.pdbx_description
1 polymer ?
#
loop_
_entity_poly.entity_id
_entity_poly.type
_entity_poly.pdbx_seq_one_letter_code
_entity_poly.pdbx_strand_id
1 'polypeptide(L)'
;MVEFLIAFMIFSQTECDDNLGCTIDYIENGSCKHSLIESYCLIENRCYKTYEVSEDGCGICLPQKDQYNFSDNRNDDLVCTTDVVDEQGRCLHILNKGYCLIDHMCVLDKTEDINGCRVCDTSKDLYNWTPYESTVPCNDGNNCTMNDHCDGLGECRGVPYSCDDGIECTLDLCDGNGGCKNPIKNDYCYINGRCIKDTEVDPSNECRYCNVLSDQSDWTNAVNGTRCNDGDESTSFDYCNGKGSCIGYKVDPFLDSGVISDAASDITYVDTDIGEEIKIEREGCSCSTVE
;
A
#
# COMPACT_ATOMS: atom_id res chain seq x y z
N MET A 1 -27.67 2.89 -35.78
CA MET A 1 -26.38 2.66 -36.45
C MET A 1 -25.26 2.53 -35.40
N VAL A 2 -25.49 1.79 -34.31
CA VAL A 2 -24.49 1.49 -33.26
C VAL A 2 -24.78 0.09 -32.69
N GLU A 3 -25.15 -0.87 -33.55
CA GLU A 3 -25.27 -2.29 -33.15
C GLU A 3 -24.43 -3.21 -34.05
N PHE A 4 -23.78 -2.67 -35.08
CA PHE A 4 -22.95 -3.45 -36.02
C PHE A 4 -21.46 -3.46 -35.69
N LEU A 5 -21.01 -2.70 -34.68
CA LEU A 5 -19.58 -2.58 -34.33
C LEU A 5 -19.15 -3.48 -33.17
N ILE A 6 -20.07 -4.02 -32.37
CA ILE A 6 -19.73 -4.89 -31.23
C ILE A 6 -19.62 -6.37 -31.65
N ALA A 7 -20.20 -6.75 -32.81
CA ALA A 7 -20.04 -8.10 -33.35
C ALA A 7 -18.67 -8.32 -34.04
N PHE A 8 -17.93 -7.27 -34.40
CA PHE A 8 -16.64 -7.41 -35.12
C PHE A 8 -15.43 -7.59 -34.19
N MET A 9 -15.56 -7.31 -32.89
CA MET A 9 -14.47 -7.49 -31.91
C MET A 9 -14.53 -8.81 -31.13
N ILE A 10 -15.63 -9.57 -31.24
CA ILE A 10 -15.76 -10.88 -30.57
C ILE A 10 -15.45 -12.05 -31.53
N PHE A 11 -15.44 -11.81 -32.85
CA PHE A 11 -15.15 -12.85 -33.85
C PHE A 11 -13.64 -13.05 -34.16
N SER A 12 -12.76 -12.13 -33.78
CA SER A 12 -11.35 -12.22 -34.20
C SER A 12 -10.45 -13.09 -33.32
N GLN A 13 -10.83 -13.39 -32.07
CA GLN A 13 -10.00 -14.27 -31.21
C GLN A 13 -10.18 -15.75 -31.53
N THR A 14 -11.35 -16.16 -32.02
CA THR A 14 -11.61 -17.56 -32.42
C THR A 14 -10.92 -18.01 -33.72
N GLU A 15 -10.36 -17.09 -34.51
CA GLU A 15 -9.60 -17.42 -35.74
C GLU A 15 -8.08 -17.50 -35.51
N CYS A 16 -7.60 -17.12 -34.32
CA CYS A 16 -6.19 -17.12 -33.97
C CYS A 16 -5.98 -17.94 -32.69
N ASP A 17 -6.21 -19.23 -32.80
CA ASP A 17 -6.00 -20.25 -31.77
C ASP A 17 -5.49 -21.51 -32.49
N ASP A 18 -4.26 -21.92 -32.23
CA ASP A 18 -3.67 -23.12 -32.83
C ASP A 18 -4.07 -24.41 -32.09
N ASN A 19 -4.96 -24.29 -31.10
CA ASN A 19 -5.42 -25.32 -30.17
C ASN A 19 -4.30 -25.94 -29.33
N LEU A 20 -3.16 -25.26 -29.17
CA LEU A 20 -2.08 -25.69 -28.31
C LEU A 20 -2.08 -24.89 -27.00
N GLY A 21 -2.37 -25.55 -25.88
CA GLY A 21 -2.39 -24.88 -24.56
C GLY A 21 -1.03 -24.38 -24.06
N CYS A 22 0.04 -24.58 -24.82
CA CYS A 22 1.39 -24.09 -24.51
C CYS A 22 1.82 -22.86 -25.31
N THR A 23 0.99 -22.38 -26.23
CA THR A 23 1.24 -21.16 -27.00
C THR A 23 0.36 -20.02 -26.48
N ILE A 24 0.88 -18.81 -26.62
CA ILE A 24 0.11 -17.57 -26.49
C ILE A 24 -0.20 -17.13 -27.91
N ASP A 25 -1.48 -17.15 -28.24
CA ASP A 25 -1.97 -16.81 -29.56
C ASP A 25 -2.43 -15.35 -29.60
N TYR A 26 -1.98 -14.61 -30.59
CA TYR A 26 -2.29 -13.20 -30.74
C TYR A 26 -2.21 -12.73 -32.19
N ILE A 27 -2.96 -11.69 -32.52
CA ILE A 27 -2.93 -11.07 -33.85
C ILE A 27 -1.91 -9.93 -33.84
N GLU A 28 -0.92 -10.01 -34.73
CA GLU A 28 0.07 -8.96 -34.96
C GLU A 28 0.04 -8.55 -36.43
N ASN A 29 -0.19 -7.26 -36.70
CA ASN A 29 -0.29 -6.70 -38.06
C ASN A 29 -1.31 -7.45 -38.96
N GLY A 30 -2.43 -7.89 -38.38
CA GLY A 30 -3.48 -8.63 -39.10
C GLY A 30 -3.11 -10.07 -39.46
N SER A 31 -1.96 -10.57 -39.00
CA SER A 31 -1.55 -11.96 -39.11
C SER A 31 -1.65 -12.64 -37.76
N CYS A 32 -2.14 -13.88 -37.73
CA CYS A 32 -2.12 -14.68 -36.52
C CYS A 32 -0.69 -15.13 -36.19
N LYS A 33 -0.30 -15.01 -34.93
CA LYS A 33 0.99 -15.39 -34.36
C LYS A 33 0.75 -16.26 -33.13
N HIS A 34 1.63 -17.24 -32.93
CA HIS A 34 1.64 -18.10 -31.76
C HIS A 34 3.05 -18.05 -31.18
N SER A 35 3.17 -17.70 -29.90
CA SER A 35 4.44 -17.68 -29.19
C SER A 35 4.44 -18.74 -28.10
N LEU A 36 5.42 -19.62 -28.13
CA LEU A 36 5.54 -20.68 -27.13
C LEU A 36 5.84 -20.10 -25.74
N ILE A 37 5.10 -20.56 -24.73
CA ILE A 37 5.31 -20.17 -23.33
C ILE A 37 6.67 -20.69 -22.84
N GLU A 38 7.41 -19.87 -22.09
CA GLU A 38 8.78 -20.17 -21.65
C GLU A 38 8.91 -21.44 -20.78
N SER A 39 7.83 -21.89 -20.14
CA SER A 39 7.80 -23.10 -19.31
C SER A 39 7.35 -24.36 -20.06
N TYR A 40 7.33 -24.31 -21.39
CA TYR A 40 6.91 -25.42 -22.24
C TYR A 40 7.90 -25.68 -23.38
N CYS A 41 7.92 -26.94 -23.83
CA CYS A 41 8.47 -27.37 -25.10
C CYS A 41 7.34 -27.75 -26.06
N LEU A 42 7.51 -27.45 -27.34
CA LEU A 42 6.66 -27.89 -28.44
C LEU A 42 7.42 -28.91 -29.27
N ILE A 43 7.18 -30.19 -29.03
CA ILE A 43 7.93 -31.29 -29.65
C ILE A 43 6.93 -32.14 -30.43
N GLU A 44 7.17 -32.29 -31.74
CA GLU A 44 6.28 -33.03 -32.66
C GLU A 44 4.80 -32.61 -32.57
N ASN A 45 4.55 -31.30 -32.45
CA ASN A 45 3.20 -30.72 -32.33
C ASN A 45 2.45 -31.15 -31.06
N ARG A 46 3.18 -31.49 -29.99
CA ARG A 46 2.65 -31.74 -28.65
C ARG A 46 3.32 -30.82 -27.64
N CYS A 47 2.53 -30.31 -26.71
CA CYS A 47 2.99 -29.50 -25.61
C CYS A 47 3.51 -30.38 -24.49
N TYR A 48 4.72 -30.10 -24.02
CA TYR A 48 5.31 -30.72 -22.83
C TYR A 48 5.66 -29.61 -21.83
N LYS A 49 5.30 -29.78 -20.56
CA LYS A 49 5.76 -28.87 -19.50
C LYS A 49 7.25 -29.10 -19.21
N THR A 50 7.92 -28.09 -18.67
CA THR A 50 9.30 -28.24 -18.15
C THR A 50 9.41 -29.49 -17.27
N TYR A 51 10.46 -30.29 -17.52
CA TYR A 51 10.76 -31.58 -16.86
C TYR A 51 9.83 -32.75 -17.22
N GLU A 52 8.85 -32.60 -18.11
CA GLU A 52 8.15 -33.76 -18.67
C GLU A 52 9.08 -34.57 -19.57
N VAL A 53 8.93 -35.90 -19.50
CA VAL A 53 9.77 -36.86 -20.23
C VAL A 53 9.09 -37.41 -21.48
N SER A 54 9.90 -37.82 -22.46
CA SER A 54 9.44 -38.58 -23.62
C SER A 54 8.84 -39.93 -23.21
N GLU A 55 8.15 -40.59 -24.14
CA GLU A 55 7.50 -41.89 -23.89
C GLU A 55 8.48 -43.00 -23.48
N ASP A 56 9.72 -42.95 -23.98
CA ASP A 56 10.80 -43.84 -23.58
C ASP A 56 11.58 -43.36 -22.33
N GLY A 57 11.24 -42.20 -21.78
CA GLY A 57 11.90 -41.59 -20.62
C GLY A 57 13.28 -40.98 -20.91
N CYS A 58 13.82 -41.17 -22.11
CA CYS A 58 15.20 -40.78 -22.45
C CYS A 58 15.33 -39.33 -22.96
N GLY A 59 14.20 -38.66 -23.15
CA GLY A 59 14.10 -37.26 -23.50
C GLY A 59 13.47 -36.46 -22.36
N ILE A 60 13.97 -35.27 -22.07
CA ILE A 60 13.34 -34.34 -21.10
C ILE A 60 13.13 -32.96 -21.71
N CYS A 61 11.97 -32.35 -21.44
CA CYS A 61 11.67 -30.99 -21.86
C CYS A 61 12.44 -29.99 -21.00
N LEU A 62 13.41 -29.30 -21.60
CA LEU A 62 14.19 -28.22 -21.00
C LEU A 62 14.09 -26.97 -21.89
N PRO A 63 13.04 -26.14 -21.71
CA PRO A 63 12.78 -24.98 -22.58
C PRO A 63 13.96 -24.01 -22.68
N GLN A 64 14.74 -23.88 -21.60
CA GLN A 64 15.91 -22.99 -21.54
C GLN A 64 17.07 -23.44 -22.44
N LYS A 65 17.06 -24.70 -22.90
CA LYS A 65 18.09 -25.26 -23.78
C LYS A 65 17.61 -25.37 -25.21
N ASP A 66 16.45 -25.99 -25.40
CA ASP A 66 15.78 -26.11 -26.69
C ASP A 66 14.29 -26.36 -26.45
N GLN A 67 13.44 -25.42 -26.88
CA GLN A 67 12.00 -25.55 -26.75
C GLN A 67 11.36 -26.47 -27.79
N TYR A 68 12.11 -26.94 -28.79
CA TYR A 68 11.57 -27.72 -29.91
C TYR A 68 12.10 -29.15 -29.98
N ASN A 69 13.03 -29.53 -29.09
CA ASN A 69 13.59 -30.88 -29.02
C ASN A 69 13.77 -31.34 -27.57
N PHE A 70 13.69 -32.66 -27.36
CA PHE A 70 14.06 -33.26 -26.08
C PHE A 70 15.57 -33.16 -25.85
N SER A 71 15.96 -32.91 -24.60
CA SER A 71 17.34 -33.09 -24.14
C SER A 71 17.63 -34.55 -23.83
N ASP A 72 18.90 -34.97 -23.93
CA ASP A 72 19.35 -36.30 -23.51
C ASP A 72 19.17 -36.47 -21.99
N ASN A 73 18.32 -37.43 -21.61
CA ASN A 73 17.93 -37.76 -20.25
C ASN A 73 18.38 -39.19 -19.87
N ARG A 74 19.51 -39.67 -20.40
CA ARG A 74 20.09 -40.96 -19.94
C ARG A 74 20.69 -40.90 -18.54
N ASN A 75 20.96 -39.70 -18.07
CA ASN A 75 21.35 -39.35 -16.72
C ASN A 75 20.57 -38.06 -16.41
N ASP A 76 19.67 -38.11 -15.43
CA ASP A 76 18.86 -36.94 -15.05
C ASP A 76 19.64 -35.92 -14.19
N ASP A 77 20.94 -36.17 -13.96
CA ASP A 77 21.85 -35.40 -13.12
C ASP A 77 21.39 -35.30 -11.65
N LEU A 78 20.46 -36.17 -11.21
CA LEU A 78 19.99 -36.21 -9.84
C LEU A 78 20.75 -37.26 -9.04
N VAL A 79 21.50 -36.81 -8.03
CA VAL A 79 22.26 -37.72 -7.14
C VAL A 79 21.38 -38.72 -6.37
N CYS A 80 20.10 -38.43 -6.23
CA CYS A 80 19.14 -39.28 -5.54
C CYS A 80 18.49 -40.33 -6.43
N THR A 81 18.80 -40.41 -7.72
CA THR A 81 18.29 -41.46 -8.60
C THR A 81 19.40 -42.45 -8.97
N THR A 82 19.00 -43.61 -9.45
CA THR A 82 19.87 -44.54 -10.18
C THR A 82 19.32 -44.62 -11.60
N ASP A 83 20.10 -44.13 -12.56
CA ASP A 83 19.75 -44.16 -13.98
C ASP A 83 20.04 -45.54 -14.58
N VAL A 84 19.04 -46.15 -15.20
CA VAL A 84 19.19 -47.40 -15.94
C VAL A 84 18.43 -47.33 -17.26
N VAL A 85 18.94 -48.02 -18.27
CA VAL A 85 18.20 -48.29 -19.51
C VAL A 85 17.68 -49.73 -19.41
N ASP A 86 16.37 -49.91 -19.52
CA ASP A 86 15.78 -51.24 -19.46
C ASP A 86 15.98 -52.05 -20.76
N GLU A 87 15.52 -53.30 -20.77
CA GLU A 87 15.66 -54.20 -21.92
C GLU A 87 14.90 -53.72 -23.17
N GLN A 88 13.95 -52.79 -23.01
CA GLN A 88 13.20 -52.18 -24.10
C GLN A 88 13.83 -50.86 -24.59
N GLY A 89 14.93 -50.43 -23.99
CA GLY A 89 15.61 -49.18 -24.33
C GLY A 89 15.04 -47.94 -23.64
N ARG A 90 14.17 -48.11 -22.63
CA ARG A 90 13.59 -46.99 -21.88
C ARG A 90 14.53 -46.54 -20.77
N CYS A 91 14.66 -45.23 -20.58
CA CYS A 91 15.42 -44.64 -19.49
C CYS A 91 14.54 -44.58 -18.24
N LEU A 92 15.03 -45.20 -17.17
CA LEU A 92 14.38 -45.25 -15.87
C LEU A 92 15.28 -44.55 -14.85
N HIS A 93 14.70 -43.62 -14.10
CA HIS A 93 15.36 -42.92 -13.01
C HIS A 93 14.78 -43.41 -11.69
N ILE A 94 15.45 -44.38 -11.08
CA ILE A 94 14.94 -45.07 -9.90
C ILE A 94 15.34 -44.28 -8.67
N LEU A 95 14.38 -43.69 -7.97
CA LEU A 95 14.64 -42.96 -6.73
C LEU A 95 15.31 -43.86 -5.68
N ASN A 96 16.45 -43.42 -5.18
CA ASN A 96 17.25 -44.10 -4.16
C ASN A 96 16.53 -44.02 -2.80
N LYS A 97 16.69 -45.08 -1.98
CA LYS A 97 16.12 -45.10 -0.63
C LYS A 97 16.68 -43.97 0.22
N GLY A 98 15.82 -43.37 1.05
CA GLY A 98 16.19 -42.27 1.95
C GLY A 98 16.10 -40.88 1.31
N TYR A 99 15.50 -40.78 0.12
CA TYR A 99 15.25 -39.52 -0.57
C TYR A 99 13.79 -39.37 -0.96
N CYS A 100 13.30 -38.14 -0.92
CA CYS A 100 12.16 -37.68 -1.71
C CYS A 100 12.68 -36.94 -2.95
N LEU A 101 11.89 -36.97 -4.03
CA LEU A 101 12.08 -36.16 -5.22
C LEU A 101 10.97 -35.12 -5.29
N ILE A 102 11.21 -33.93 -4.75
CA ILE A 102 10.21 -32.87 -4.62
C ILE A 102 10.63 -31.70 -5.50
N ASP A 103 9.75 -31.27 -6.41
CA ASP A 103 10.02 -30.19 -7.39
C ASP A 103 11.36 -30.37 -8.13
N HIS A 104 11.65 -31.61 -8.55
CA HIS A 104 12.89 -31.99 -9.23
C HIS A 104 14.18 -31.78 -8.40
N MET A 105 14.04 -31.67 -7.07
CA MET A 105 15.14 -31.61 -6.12
C MET A 105 15.24 -32.88 -5.29
N CYS A 106 16.47 -33.34 -5.08
CA CYS A 106 16.79 -34.42 -4.16
C CYS A 106 16.75 -33.94 -2.71
N VAL A 107 15.76 -34.41 -1.95
CA VAL A 107 15.59 -34.04 -0.54
C VAL A 107 15.84 -35.28 0.32
N LEU A 108 16.75 -35.20 1.29
CA LEU A 108 17.00 -36.30 2.23
C LEU A 108 15.79 -36.53 3.14
N ASP A 109 15.51 -37.78 3.47
CA ASP A 109 14.47 -38.15 4.45
C ASP A 109 14.62 -37.35 5.75
N LYS A 110 13.50 -36.87 6.27
CA LYS A 110 13.37 -36.02 7.45
C LYS A 110 13.95 -34.61 7.33
N THR A 111 14.37 -34.19 6.14
CA THR A 111 14.64 -32.77 5.87
C THR A 111 13.34 -31.97 5.89
N GLU A 112 13.33 -30.87 6.64
CA GLU A 112 12.22 -29.91 6.69
C GLU A 112 12.34 -28.87 5.57
N ASP A 113 11.19 -28.32 5.16
CA ASP A 113 11.15 -27.19 4.25
C ASP A 113 11.53 -25.87 4.94
N ILE A 114 11.60 -24.79 4.17
CA ILE A 114 12.00 -23.47 4.70
C ILE A 114 11.03 -22.91 5.77
N ASN A 115 9.77 -23.32 5.73
CA ASN A 115 8.74 -22.91 6.69
C ASN A 115 8.72 -23.78 7.96
N GLY A 116 9.46 -24.89 7.99
CA GLY A 116 9.47 -25.85 9.10
C GLY A 116 8.12 -26.57 9.31
N CYS A 117 7.22 -26.53 8.32
CA CYS A 117 5.88 -27.10 8.42
C CYS A 117 5.62 -28.25 7.47
N ARG A 118 6.61 -28.58 6.65
CA ARG A 118 6.59 -29.75 5.80
C ARG A 118 7.91 -30.50 5.94
N VAL A 119 7.86 -31.79 5.67
CA VAL A 119 9.01 -32.68 5.76
C VAL A 119 9.03 -33.63 4.57
N CYS A 120 10.23 -33.98 4.10
CA CYS A 120 10.39 -35.16 3.27
C CYS A 120 10.18 -36.39 4.16
N ASP A 121 9.02 -37.06 4.03
CA ASP A 121 8.76 -38.31 4.71
C ASP A 121 8.65 -39.44 3.69
N THR A 122 9.76 -40.15 3.50
CA THR A 122 9.86 -41.27 2.55
C THR A 122 8.94 -42.46 2.88
N SER A 123 8.30 -42.46 4.05
CA SER A 123 7.30 -43.44 4.43
C SER A 123 5.86 -43.04 4.08
N LYS A 124 5.64 -41.79 3.67
CA LYS A 124 4.32 -41.20 3.39
C LYS A 124 4.17 -40.86 1.92
N ASP A 125 5.04 -39.99 1.41
CA ASP A 125 5.03 -39.55 0.03
C ASP A 125 6.48 -39.30 -0.42
N LEU A 126 6.84 -39.88 -1.57
CA LEU A 126 8.18 -39.76 -2.15
C LEU A 126 8.32 -38.55 -3.07
N TYR A 127 7.21 -37.96 -3.53
CA TYR A 127 7.19 -36.95 -4.58
C TYR A 127 6.60 -35.61 -4.14
N ASN A 128 6.01 -35.55 -2.95
CA ASN A 128 5.49 -34.32 -2.38
C ASN A 128 5.97 -34.12 -0.95
N TRP A 129 6.02 -32.85 -0.55
CA TRP A 129 6.16 -32.45 0.85
C TRP A 129 5.02 -33.03 1.71
N THR A 130 5.37 -33.67 2.83
CA THR A 130 4.38 -34.13 3.82
C THR A 130 4.16 -33.04 4.86
N PRO A 131 2.93 -32.49 5.01
CA PRO A 131 2.66 -31.46 6.01
C PRO A 131 2.70 -32.03 7.43
N TYR A 132 3.18 -31.22 8.38
CA TYR A 132 3.03 -31.49 9.80
C TYR A 132 1.63 -31.17 10.29
N GLU A 133 1.25 -31.81 11.41
CA GLU A 133 -0.01 -31.56 12.12
C GLU A 133 -0.07 -30.14 12.68
N SER A 134 -1.29 -29.65 12.92
CA SER A 134 -1.50 -28.24 13.31
C SER A 134 -1.05 -27.85 14.72
N THR A 135 -0.45 -28.78 15.46
CA THR A 135 0.10 -28.54 16.80
C THR A 135 1.61 -28.38 16.83
N VAL A 136 2.27 -28.58 15.68
CA VAL A 136 3.73 -28.48 15.58
C VAL A 136 4.12 -27.00 15.61
N PRO A 137 4.98 -26.57 16.55
CA PRO A 137 5.45 -25.19 16.60
C PRO A 137 6.36 -24.87 15.42
N CYS A 138 6.25 -23.67 14.90
CA CYS A 138 7.08 -23.16 13.82
C CYS A 138 7.35 -21.66 14.04
N ASN A 139 7.90 -20.97 13.05
CA ASN A 139 8.02 -19.51 13.06
C ASN A 139 7.61 -18.99 11.68
N ASP A 140 6.57 -18.16 11.61
CA ASP A 140 6.02 -17.67 10.35
C ASP A 140 6.81 -16.46 9.79
N GLY A 141 7.87 -16.06 10.48
CA GLY A 141 8.73 -14.93 10.16
C GLY A 141 8.09 -13.56 10.44
N ASN A 142 6.85 -13.53 10.92
CA ASN A 142 6.12 -12.31 11.20
C ASN A 142 6.28 -11.93 12.67
N ASN A 143 7.09 -10.93 12.95
CA ASN A 143 7.27 -10.43 14.31
C ASN A 143 5.98 -9.85 14.94
N CYS A 144 4.90 -9.68 14.16
CA CYS A 144 3.59 -9.23 14.61
C CYS A 144 2.60 -10.34 14.91
N THR A 145 3.04 -11.59 14.95
CA THR A 145 2.24 -12.73 15.39
C THR A 145 2.87 -13.41 16.62
N MET A 146 2.10 -14.29 17.25
CA MET A 146 2.51 -15.12 18.37
C MET A 146 1.90 -16.52 18.28
N ASN A 147 2.47 -17.47 19.04
CA ASN A 147 2.00 -18.86 19.10
C ASN A 147 1.93 -19.53 17.71
N ASP A 148 2.97 -19.31 16.92
CA ASP A 148 3.10 -19.84 15.57
C ASP A 148 3.08 -21.37 15.57
N HIS A 149 2.21 -21.91 14.74
CA HIS A 149 2.05 -23.34 14.55
C HIS A 149 1.75 -23.63 13.08
N CYS A 150 2.07 -24.85 12.66
CA CYS A 150 1.69 -25.31 11.35
C CYS A 150 0.16 -25.34 11.24
N ASP A 151 -0.39 -25.14 10.05
CA ASP A 151 -1.85 -25.15 9.85
C ASP A 151 -2.41 -26.53 9.47
N GLY A 152 -1.56 -27.57 9.40
CA GLY A 152 -1.94 -28.90 8.90
C GLY A 152 -1.91 -29.04 7.38
N LEU A 153 -1.71 -27.93 6.65
CA LEU A 153 -1.63 -27.87 5.18
C LEU A 153 -0.22 -27.56 4.68
N GLY A 154 0.71 -27.27 5.61
CA GLY A 154 2.11 -27.05 5.32
C GLY A 154 2.57 -25.59 5.44
N GLU A 155 1.69 -24.69 5.88
CA GLU A 155 2.06 -23.30 6.16
C GLU A 155 2.23 -23.07 7.66
N CYS A 156 3.22 -22.25 8.01
CA CYS A 156 3.37 -21.75 9.37
C CYS A 156 2.49 -20.52 9.56
N ARG A 157 1.66 -20.50 10.62
CA ARG A 157 0.78 -19.38 10.91
C ARG A 157 0.81 -19.02 12.39
N GLY A 158 0.98 -17.74 12.67
CA GLY A 158 0.81 -17.17 13.99
C GLY A 158 -0.52 -16.45 14.21
N VAL A 159 -0.81 -16.15 15.48
CA VAL A 159 -1.94 -15.33 15.92
C VAL A 159 -1.50 -13.86 15.96
N PRO A 160 -2.13 -12.95 15.20
CA PRO A 160 -1.74 -11.54 15.20
C PRO A 160 -1.90 -10.87 16.57
N TYR A 161 -0.98 -9.96 16.93
CA TYR A 161 -1.26 -9.00 18.00
C TYR A 161 -2.40 -8.07 17.61
N SER A 162 -3.24 -7.72 18.57
CA SER A 162 -4.18 -6.61 18.42
C SER A 162 -3.56 -5.37 19.05
N CYS A 163 -3.35 -4.32 18.24
CA CYS A 163 -2.82 -3.04 18.69
C CYS A 163 -3.87 -1.92 18.69
N ASP A 164 -5.14 -2.27 18.46
CA ASP A 164 -6.26 -1.33 18.43
C ASP A 164 -6.42 -0.63 19.79
N ASP A 165 -6.19 0.68 19.81
CA ASP A 165 -6.41 1.53 21.00
C ASP A 165 -7.79 2.22 21.03
N GLY A 166 -8.63 1.98 20.02
CA GLY A 166 -9.96 2.54 19.88
C GLY A 166 -9.97 4.02 19.49
N ILE A 167 -8.84 4.62 19.10
CA ILE A 167 -8.75 6.01 18.68
C ILE A 167 -8.73 6.08 17.14
N GLU A 168 -9.77 6.64 16.53
CA GLU A 168 -9.93 6.62 15.07
C GLU A 168 -8.82 7.33 14.26
N CYS A 169 -8.10 8.27 14.89
CA CYS A 169 -7.02 9.04 14.27
C CYS A 169 -5.61 8.56 14.64
N THR A 170 -5.46 7.42 15.32
CA THR A 170 -4.17 6.74 15.51
C THR A 170 -4.05 5.58 14.53
N LEU A 171 -2.81 5.17 14.23
CA LEU A 171 -2.51 3.96 13.48
C LEU A 171 -2.23 2.82 14.44
N ASP A 172 -2.81 1.64 14.26
CA ASP A 172 -2.56 0.50 15.14
C ASP A 172 -1.38 -0.33 14.61
N LEU A 173 -0.15 0.01 15.04
CA LEU A 173 1.06 -0.62 14.52
C LEU A 173 1.71 -1.53 15.57
N CYS A 174 1.95 -2.78 15.20
CA CYS A 174 2.80 -3.66 15.99
C CYS A 174 4.28 -3.20 15.89
N ASP A 175 5.04 -3.36 16.98
CA ASP A 175 6.47 -3.01 17.04
C ASP A 175 7.44 -4.18 16.79
N GLY A 176 6.91 -5.39 16.60
CA GLY A 176 7.66 -6.62 16.36
C GLY A 176 8.27 -7.26 17.61
N ASN A 177 7.98 -6.74 18.81
CA ASN A 177 8.49 -7.26 20.09
C ASN A 177 7.34 -7.55 21.07
N GLY A 178 6.12 -7.76 20.53
CA GLY A 178 4.91 -7.91 21.32
C GLY A 178 4.38 -6.60 21.93
N GLY A 179 4.85 -5.44 21.45
CA GLY A 179 4.34 -4.12 21.80
C GLY A 179 3.61 -3.44 20.63
N CYS A 180 3.04 -2.27 20.93
CA CYS A 180 2.25 -1.48 19.99
C CYS A 180 2.74 -0.03 19.92
N LYS A 181 2.62 0.57 18.74
CA LYS A 181 2.89 1.97 18.45
C LYS A 181 1.66 2.56 17.79
N ASN A 182 1.15 3.64 18.37
CA ASN A 182 -0.06 4.29 17.90
C ASN A 182 0.18 5.74 17.45
N PRO A 183 0.98 5.98 16.39
CA PRO A 183 1.22 7.33 15.90
C PRO A 183 -0.06 7.94 15.32
N ILE A 184 -0.20 9.26 15.44
CA ILE A 184 -1.33 10.00 14.89
C ILE A 184 -1.26 9.96 13.36
N LYS A 185 -2.39 9.68 12.70
CA LYS A 185 -2.53 9.66 11.24
C LYS A 185 -2.16 11.03 10.67
N ASN A 186 -1.53 11.03 9.49
CA ASN A 186 -1.00 12.25 8.85
C ASN A 186 -2.03 13.34 8.57
N ASP A 187 -3.32 13.01 8.51
CA ASP A 187 -4.42 13.95 8.21
C ASP A 187 -5.15 14.45 9.46
N TYR A 188 -4.64 14.14 10.65
CA TYR A 188 -5.27 14.45 11.93
C TYR A 188 -4.29 15.04 12.94
N CYS A 189 -4.83 15.88 13.82
CA CYS A 189 -4.30 16.15 15.14
C CYS A 189 -5.10 15.35 16.19
N TYR A 190 -4.45 14.89 17.24
CA TYR A 190 -5.07 14.33 18.43
C TYR A 190 -4.90 15.31 19.60
N ILE A 191 -5.90 16.16 19.80
CA ILE A 191 -5.85 17.27 20.75
C ILE A 191 -6.91 17.05 21.82
N ASN A 192 -6.50 17.02 23.10
CA ASN A 192 -7.39 16.84 24.25
C ASN A 192 -8.33 15.61 24.15
N GLY A 193 -7.81 14.49 23.62
CA GLY A 193 -8.58 13.26 23.51
C GLY A 193 -9.50 13.17 22.29
N ARG A 194 -9.44 14.14 21.37
CA ARG A 194 -10.29 14.21 20.18
C ARG A 194 -9.45 14.17 18.91
N CYS A 195 -9.99 13.51 17.91
CA CYS A 195 -9.47 13.52 16.55
C CYS A 195 -10.00 14.76 15.83
N ILE A 196 -9.08 15.63 15.41
CA ILE A 196 -9.36 16.88 14.71
C ILE A 196 -8.71 16.78 13.34
N LYS A 197 -9.46 17.02 12.25
CA LYS A 197 -8.90 16.89 10.91
C LYS A 197 -7.97 18.05 10.60
N ASP A 198 -6.97 17.84 9.74
CA ASP A 198 -6.09 18.91 9.29
C ASP A 198 -6.90 20.12 8.80
N THR A 199 -6.45 21.32 9.16
CA THR A 199 -7.07 22.64 8.91
C THR A 199 -8.40 22.92 9.62
N GLU A 200 -8.93 21.99 10.43
CA GLU A 200 -10.14 22.22 11.20
C GLU A 200 -9.88 23.21 12.35
N VAL A 201 -10.76 24.20 12.49
CA VAL A 201 -10.67 25.29 13.47
C VAL A 201 -11.19 24.81 14.83
N ASP A 202 -10.56 25.25 15.93
CA ASP A 202 -11.03 24.98 17.29
C ASP A 202 -12.41 25.64 17.51
N PRO A 203 -13.48 24.86 17.75
CA PRO A 203 -14.82 25.40 17.99
C PRO A 203 -14.91 26.33 19.21
N SER A 204 -13.93 26.26 20.12
CA SER A 204 -13.86 27.10 21.32
C SER A 204 -13.00 28.35 21.12
N ASN A 205 -12.20 28.41 20.04
CA ASN A 205 -11.29 29.52 19.76
C ASN A 205 -10.95 29.54 18.26
N GLU A 206 -11.60 30.40 17.49
CA GLU A 206 -11.40 30.42 16.03
C GLU A 206 -10.01 30.87 15.57
N CYS A 207 -9.19 31.41 16.49
CA CYS A 207 -7.79 31.74 16.25
C CYS A 207 -6.84 30.57 16.48
N ARG A 208 -7.37 29.35 16.57
CA ARG A 208 -6.64 28.09 16.66
C ARG A 208 -7.18 27.10 15.65
N TYR A 209 -6.30 26.29 15.08
CA TYR A 209 -6.67 25.26 14.12
C TYR A 209 -5.69 24.08 14.18
N CYS A 210 -6.13 22.91 13.73
CA CYS A 210 -5.25 21.77 13.57
C CYS A 210 -4.33 22.00 12.36
N ASN A 211 -3.03 21.86 12.58
CA ASN A 211 -2.03 21.89 11.52
C ASN A 211 -1.09 20.71 11.69
N VAL A 212 -1.32 19.67 10.90
CA VAL A 212 -0.60 18.40 11.00
C VAL A 212 0.90 18.51 10.69
N LEU A 213 1.31 19.59 10.01
CA LEU A 213 2.71 19.86 9.69
C LEU A 213 3.44 20.66 10.79
N SER A 214 2.70 21.23 11.74
CA SER A 214 3.25 22.02 12.84
C SER A 214 3.35 21.15 14.10
N ASP A 215 2.20 20.71 14.62
CA ASP A 215 2.11 19.84 15.80
C ASP A 215 0.80 19.06 15.73
N GLN A 216 0.87 17.73 15.73
CA GLN A 216 -0.32 16.87 15.72
C GLN A 216 -0.93 16.69 17.12
N SER A 217 -0.29 17.17 18.18
CA SER A 217 -0.72 17.01 19.57
C SER A 217 -1.19 18.28 20.25
N ASP A 218 -1.08 19.43 19.58
CA ASP A 218 -1.52 20.73 20.10
C ASP A 218 -2.11 21.63 19.01
N TRP A 219 -2.87 22.63 19.43
CA TRP A 219 -3.45 23.63 18.54
C TRP A 219 -2.39 24.55 17.94
N THR A 220 -2.50 24.83 16.64
CA THR A 220 -1.68 25.85 15.98
C THR A 220 -2.41 27.18 16.00
N ASN A 221 -1.70 28.25 16.37
CA ASN A 221 -2.26 29.61 16.32
C ASN A 221 -2.44 30.06 14.87
N ALA A 222 -3.62 30.58 14.55
CA ALA A 222 -3.88 31.25 13.28
C ALA A 222 -2.90 32.40 13.05
N VAL A 223 -2.55 32.65 11.79
CA VAL A 223 -1.66 33.75 11.40
C VAL A 223 -2.23 35.10 11.80
N ASN A 224 -1.34 36.07 12.02
CA ASN A 224 -1.76 37.43 12.34
C ASN A 224 -2.62 38.00 11.20
N GLY A 225 -3.80 38.52 11.54
CA GLY A 225 -4.75 39.08 10.56
C GLY A 225 -5.81 38.10 10.04
N THR A 226 -5.78 36.81 10.43
CA THR A 226 -6.88 35.88 10.13
C THR A 226 -8.18 36.41 10.74
N ARG A 227 -9.27 36.43 9.98
CA ARG A 227 -10.58 36.90 10.45
C ARG A 227 -11.09 36.02 11.60
N CYS A 228 -11.65 36.67 12.60
CA CYS A 228 -12.29 36.04 13.75
C CYS A 228 -13.46 36.94 14.22
N ASN A 229 -14.08 36.63 15.36
CA ASN A 229 -15.07 37.41 16.07
C ASN A 229 -14.82 37.26 17.59
N ASP A 230 -14.37 38.33 18.24
CA ASP A 230 -14.04 38.28 19.67
C ASP A 230 -15.27 38.31 20.60
N GLY A 231 -16.47 38.43 20.01
CA GLY A 231 -17.76 38.47 20.69
C GLY A 231 -18.04 39.80 21.40
N ASP A 232 -17.17 40.81 21.27
CA ASP A 232 -17.38 42.14 21.82
C ASP A 232 -18.11 43.02 20.79
N GLU A 233 -19.33 43.45 21.11
CA GLU A 233 -20.09 44.35 20.22
C GLU A 233 -19.47 45.77 20.14
N SER A 234 -18.51 46.09 21.00
CA SER A 234 -17.80 47.37 21.06
C SER A 234 -16.56 47.42 20.16
N THR A 235 -16.24 46.32 19.49
CA THR A 235 -15.11 46.20 18.57
C THR A 235 -15.61 45.98 17.14
N SER A 236 -14.75 46.30 16.18
CA SER A 236 -14.97 46.01 14.76
C SER A 236 -13.67 45.51 14.11
N PHE A 237 -13.83 44.81 12.99
CA PHE A 237 -12.73 44.21 12.23
C PHE A 237 -11.87 43.26 13.06
N ASP A 238 -12.49 42.21 13.61
CA ASP A 238 -11.77 41.31 14.50
C ASP A 238 -10.81 40.39 13.73
N TYR A 239 -9.62 40.24 14.30
CA TYR A 239 -8.56 39.44 13.73
C TYR A 239 -7.73 38.71 14.79
N CYS A 240 -7.16 37.59 14.38
CA CYS A 240 -6.26 36.81 15.20
C CYS A 240 -4.91 37.51 15.30
N ASN A 241 -4.36 37.63 16.51
CA ASN A 241 -3.09 38.32 16.77
C ASN A 241 -1.82 37.48 16.52
N GLY A 242 -1.93 36.30 15.91
CA GLY A 242 -0.81 35.36 15.74
C GLY A 242 -0.42 34.55 16.99
N LYS A 243 -1.09 34.80 18.14
CA LYS A 243 -0.82 34.16 19.43
C LYS A 243 -2.04 33.40 19.99
N GLY A 244 -3.06 33.20 19.15
CA GLY A 244 -4.27 32.45 19.50
C GLY A 244 -5.32 33.27 20.25
N SER A 245 -5.30 34.60 20.13
CA SER A 245 -6.38 35.47 20.62
C SER A 245 -7.02 36.24 19.47
N CYS A 246 -8.35 36.28 19.47
CA CYS A 246 -9.11 37.19 18.63
C CYS A 246 -9.19 38.56 19.31
N ILE A 247 -8.89 39.63 18.57
CA ILE A 247 -8.94 41.01 19.03
C ILE A 247 -9.54 41.90 17.92
N GLY A 248 -10.31 42.92 18.29
CA GLY A 248 -10.78 43.94 17.36
C GLY A 248 -10.35 45.37 17.69
N TYR A 249 -10.69 46.29 16.80
CA TYR A 249 -10.49 47.72 17.01
C TYR A 249 -11.70 48.32 17.70
N LYS A 250 -11.49 49.11 18.76
CA LYS A 250 -12.58 49.79 19.44
C LYS A 250 -13.29 50.75 18.49
N VAL A 251 -14.60 50.61 18.37
CA VAL A 251 -15.43 51.60 17.70
C VAL A 251 -15.81 52.69 18.70
N ASP A 252 -15.69 53.95 18.30
CA ASP A 252 -16.29 55.05 19.06
C ASP A 252 -17.78 55.10 18.72
N PRO A 253 -18.69 54.88 19.68
CA PRO A 253 -20.13 54.89 19.43
C PRO A 253 -20.69 56.27 18.99
N PHE A 254 -19.87 57.32 18.97
CA PHE A 254 -20.26 58.67 18.54
C PHE A 254 -19.79 59.07 17.13
N LEU A 255 -19.05 58.21 16.41
CA LEU A 255 -18.66 58.45 15.02
C LEU A 255 -19.51 57.56 14.09
N ASP A 256 -20.61 58.14 13.60
CA ASP A 256 -21.46 57.52 12.59
C ASP A 256 -20.64 57.24 11.32
N SER A 257 -20.64 55.98 10.88
CA SER A 257 -20.00 55.46 9.65
C SER A 257 -18.45 55.33 9.64
N GLY A 258 -17.96 54.15 10.05
CA GLY A 258 -16.80 53.51 9.40
C GLY A 258 -15.38 53.94 9.80
N VAL A 259 -15.19 54.59 10.96
CA VAL A 259 -13.86 55.07 11.38
C VAL A 259 -13.15 54.04 12.28
N ILE A 260 -12.06 53.44 11.79
CA ILE A 260 -11.15 52.57 12.55
C ILE A 260 -10.16 53.46 13.31
N SER A 261 -10.20 53.46 14.64
CA SER A 261 -9.23 54.20 15.46
C SER A 261 -8.02 53.32 15.78
N ASP A 262 -6.96 53.47 14.98
CA ASP A 262 -5.69 52.80 15.27
C ASP A 262 -4.91 53.63 16.31
N ALA A 263 -4.71 53.08 17.51
CA ALA A 263 -4.09 53.80 18.63
C ALA A 263 -2.56 53.99 18.49
N ALA A 264 -1.99 53.71 17.32
CA ALA A 264 -0.54 53.75 17.13
C ALA A 264 -0.15 54.08 15.68
N SER A 265 -0.31 55.34 15.27
CA SER A 265 0.47 56.10 14.28
C SER A 265 -0.43 57.05 13.48
N ASP A 266 0.13 58.17 13.03
CA ASP A 266 -0.56 59.25 12.33
C ASP A 266 -1.59 58.74 11.30
N ILE A 267 -2.86 59.07 11.52
CA ILE A 267 -3.96 58.68 10.65
C ILE A 267 -3.89 59.53 9.37
N THR A 268 -3.64 58.88 8.23
CA THR A 268 -3.96 59.43 6.91
C THR A 268 -5.41 59.09 6.54
N TYR A 269 -6.23 60.12 6.36
CA TYR A 269 -7.63 60.01 5.92
C TYR A 269 -7.71 60.08 4.40
N VAL A 270 -8.56 59.27 3.77
CA VAL A 270 -8.97 59.45 2.37
C VAL A 270 -10.49 59.56 2.35
N ASP A 271 -11.00 60.77 2.16
CA ASP A 271 -12.41 61.02 1.95
C ASP A 271 -12.79 60.64 0.50
N THR A 272 -13.56 59.58 0.31
CA THR A 272 -13.98 59.15 -1.03
C THR A 272 -15.11 60.00 -1.62
N ASP A 273 -15.71 60.91 -0.86
CA ASP A 273 -16.81 61.77 -1.35
C ASP A 273 -16.34 63.14 -1.86
N ILE A 274 -15.13 63.59 -1.49
CA ILE A 274 -14.58 64.90 -1.92
C ILE A 274 -13.18 64.84 -2.56
N GLY A 275 -12.47 63.71 -2.53
CA GLY A 275 -11.26 63.49 -3.32
C GLY A 275 -10.04 64.36 -2.96
N GLU A 276 -9.94 64.83 -1.71
CA GLU A 276 -8.74 65.50 -1.18
C GLU A 276 -8.14 64.76 0.03
N GLU A 277 -6.81 64.75 0.13
CA GLU A 277 -6.05 64.27 1.30
C GLU A 277 -6.08 65.31 2.42
N ILE A 278 -6.59 64.94 3.59
CA ILE A 278 -6.54 65.80 4.79
C ILE A 278 -5.55 65.20 5.78
N LYS A 279 -4.46 65.94 6.06
CA LYS A 279 -3.54 65.67 7.17
C LYS A 279 -3.97 66.44 8.40
N ILE A 280 -4.21 65.75 9.51
CA ILE A 280 -4.40 66.37 10.83
C ILE A 280 -3.16 66.07 11.66
N GLU A 281 -2.30 67.08 11.86
CA GLU A 281 -1.21 67.01 12.84
C GLU A 281 -1.77 67.35 14.23
N ARG A 282 -1.50 66.48 15.22
CA ARG A 282 -1.89 66.70 16.61
C ARG A 282 -1.04 67.81 17.23
N GLU A 283 -1.54 69.05 17.20
CA GLU A 283 -1.27 70.00 18.27
C GLU A 283 -2.58 70.41 18.96
N GLY A 284 -2.73 70.00 20.22
CA GLY A 284 -3.66 70.58 21.18
C GLY A 284 -5.16 70.49 20.85
N CYS A 285 -5.81 69.38 21.20
CA CYS A 285 -7.27 69.36 21.31
C CYS A 285 -7.74 70.32 22.42
N SER A 286 -8.24 71.50 22.06
CA SER A 286 -9.26 72.20 22.83
C SER A 286 -10.50 72.38 21.95
N CYS A 287 -11.55 71.60 22.20
CA CYS A 287 -12.87 71.87 21.61
C CYS A 287 -13.63 72.80 22.56
N SER A 288 -13.77 74.07 22.17
CA SER A 288 -14.77 74.98 22.74
C SER A 288 -16.09 74.77 22.01
N THR A 289 -17.15 74.51 22.77
CA THR A 289 -18.54 74.41 22.30
C THR A 289 -19.01 75.76 21.75
N VAL A 290 -19.62 75.77 20.57
CA VAL A 290 -20.37 76.92 20.02
C VAL A 290 -21.84 76.55 20.02
N GLU A 291 -22.65 77.29 20.79
CA GLU A 291 -24.11 77.38 20.65
C GLU A 291 -24.50 78.16 19.39
#